data_AF-A0A3S3RLB1-F1
#
_entry.id   AF-A0A3S3RLB1-F1
#
_cell.length_a   1.000
_cell.length_b   1.000
_cell.length_c   1.000
_cell.angle_alpha   90.00
_cell.angle_beta   90.00
_cell.angle_gamma   90.00
#
_symmetry.space_group_name_H-M   'P 1'
#
loop_
_entity.id
_entity.type
_entity.pdbx_description
1 polymer ?
#
loop_
_entity_poly.entity_id
_entity_poly.type
_entity_poly.pdbx_seq_one_letter_code
_entity_poly.pdbx_strand_id
1 'polypeptide(L)'
;IKMALAAGHTTNRPYPPFDPLQVFGDDSDDNAQPATATAAAAQIYGAKVESEMSLKTVDFPIETASFDEKSDLSADEVEKVVRDASNGLSDGAVQVAALHYVDPQRFGDAFAESMAGSYDVKITQENVSVAPRATLEDQTPAFAEEIIPFTEDTEIAEAYADSGYTGADATGMAEAIGKLLNATALKAGTVLRVGLEVRGDIAKVVRTSVYDKTTHIVTIALDDRGQFVPAQEPEPNPELLTAFDDSQPVVVRGNLPNVYDGIYRTAYSYGMSKAMTQKLIKLLASDVDFQSRLSPADRLEVLFSQPDGDDQTSDNSELLY
;
A
#
# COMPACT_ATOMS: atom_id res chain seq x y z
N ILE A 1 -8.63 1.57 -6.17
CA ILE A 1 -8.12 1.19 -7.50
C ILE A 1 -6.63 0.93 -7.36
N LYS A 2 -6.11 -0.21 -7.85
CA LYS A 2 -4.68 -0.54 -7.86
C LYS A 2 -4.13 -0.34 -9.27
N MET A 3 -3.07 0.45 -9.41
CA MET A 3 -2.52 0.86 -10.70
C MET A 3 -1.04 0.50 -10.80
N ALA A 4 -0.62 -0.04 -11.95
CA ALA A 4 0.78 -0.32 -12.24
C ALA A 4 1.42 0.90 -12.90
N LEU A 5 2.36 1.56 -12.21
CA LEU A 5 2.97 2.80 -12.72
C LEU A 5 3.89 2.57 -13.92
N ALA A 6 4.40 1.35 -14.07
CA ALA A 6 5.27 0.95 -15.17
C ALA A 6 4.53 0.32 -16.37
N ALA A 7 3.21 0.11 -16.26
CA ALA A 7 2.41 -0.19 -17.44
C ALA A 7 2.45 1.05 -18.35
N GLY A 8 2.58 0.86 -19.67
CA GLY A 8 2.86 1.91 -20.66
C GLY A 8 1.79 3.00 -20.84
N HIS A 9 1.28 3.58 -19.75
CA HIS A 9 0.23 4.58 -19.76
C HIS A 9 0.70 5.86 -20.46
N THR A 10 0.01 6.23 -21.53
CA THR A 10 0.20 7.49 -22.24
C THR A 10 -0.97 8.42 -21.96
N THR A 11 -0.70 9.72 -21.77
CA THR A 11 -1.75 10.74 -21.63
C THR A 11 -1.53 11.87 -22.63
N ASN A 12 -2.62 12.32 -23.26
CA ASN A 12 -2.63 13.51 -24.12
C ASN A 12 -2.95 14.79 -23.31
N ARG A 13 -3.19 14.68 -22.00
CA ARG A 13 -3.46 15.83 -21.13
C ARG A 13 -2.14 16.45 -20.67
N PRO A 14 -1.92 17.76 -20.86
CA PRO A 14 -0.72 18.43 -20.36
C PRO A 14 -0.73 18.47 -18.82
N TYR A 15 0.44 18.26 -18.21
CA TYR A 15 0.68 18.43 -16.78
C TYR A 15 1.92 19.29 -16.55
N PRO A 16 2.01 20.01 -15.42
CA PRO A 16 3.14 20.90 -15.14
C PRO A 16 4.44 20.09 -14.95
N PRO A 17 5.60 20.63 -15.37
CA PRO A 17 6.89 20.01 -15.06
C PRO A 17 7.13 20.00 -13.54
N PHE A 18 7.94 19.06 -13.06
CA PHE A 18 8.28 18.98 -11.65
C PHE A 18 9.00 20.26 -11.17
N ASP A 19 8.42 20.91 -10.17
CA ASP A 19 9.03 22.02 -9.44
C ASP A 19 8.89 21.77 -7.92
N PRO A 20 9.99 21.56 -7.19
CA PRO A 20 9.93 21.28 -5.76
C PRO A 20 9.26 22.42 -4.96
N LEU A 21 9.39 23.67 -5.40
CA LEU A 21 8.79 24.82 -4.70
C LEU A 21 7.27 24.84 -4.84
N GLN A 22 6.72 24.30 -5.94
CA GLN A 22 5.28 24.20 -6.17
C GLN A 22 4.67 22.99 -5.43
N VAL A 23 5.46 21.92 -5.26
CA VAL A 23 5.02 20.73 -4.51
C VAL A 23 4.93 21.01 -3.01
N PHE A 24 5.91 21.73 -2.45
CA PHE A 24 5.91 22.14 -1.03
C PHE A 24 5.30 23.52 -0.79
N GLY A 25 4.92 24.23 -1.86
CA GLY A 25 4.24 25.51 -1.82
C GLY A 25 2.78 25.32 -1.46
N ASP A 26 2.31 26.12 -0.51
CA ASP A 26 0.89 26.23 -0.24
C ASP A 26 0.26 26.93 -1.45
N ASP A 27 -0.60 26.23 -2.19
CA ASP A 27 -1.44 26.90 -3.19
C ASP A 27 -2.52 27.62 -2.38
N SER A 28 -2.18 28.80 -1.90
CA SER A 28 -3.16 29.75 -1.42
C SER A 28 -3.96 30.23 -2.63
N ASP A 29 -4.92 29.40 -3.06
CA ASP A 29 -6.01 29.86 -3.89
C ASP A 29 -6.82 30.89 -3.11
N ASP A 30 -7.06 32.00 -3.79
CA ASP A 30 -7.40 33.34 -3.33
C ASP A 30 -8.87 33.47 -2.86
N ASN A 31 -9.35 32.55 -2.01
CA ASN A 31 -10.69 32.62 -1.38
C ASN A 31 -10.81 31.88 -0.04
N ALA A 32 -9.83 32.04 0.84
CA ALA A 32 -10.03 31.77 2.27
C ALA A 32 -9.37 32.87 3.11
N GLN A 33 -10.21 33.50 3.94
CA GLN A 33 -9.90 34.51 4.94
C GLN A 33 -8.55 34.27 5.66
N PRO A 34 -7.74 35.30 5.95
CA PRO A 34 -6.41 35.11 6.53
C PRO A 34 -6.50 34.49 7.93
N ALA A 35 -6.12 33.21 8.04
CA ALA A 35 -5.89 32.57 9.33
C ALA A 35 -4.46 32.92 9.79
N THR A 36 -4.41 33.83 10.76
CA THR A 36 -3.24 34.15 11.56
C THR A 36 -2.50 32.90 12.01
N ALA A 37 -1.20 32.89 11.77
CA ALA A 37 -0.24 31.94 12.30
C ALA A 37 -0.20 31.98 13.83
N THR A 38 -1.10 31.24 14.48
CA THR A 38 -1.04 30.80 15.89
C THR A 38 -2.18 29.80 16.12
N ALA A 39 -2.01 28.55 15.71
CA ALA A 39 -2.79 27.41 16.21
C ALA A 39 -2.20 26.05 15.76
N ALA A 40 -0.90 25.83 15.94
CA ALA A 40 -0.36 24.47 15.96
C ALA A 40 -0.66 23.85 17.34
N ALA A 41 -1.92 23.46 17.55
CA ALA A 41 -2.47 22.58 18.61
C ALA A 41 -3.91 23.01 18.93
N ALA A 42 -4.89 22.42 18.23
CA ALA A 42 -6.29 22.22 18.67
C ALA A 42 -7.25 22.17 17.47
N GLN A 43 -7.04 21.26 16.51
CA GLN A 43 -8.08 20.90 15.54
C GLN A 43 -8.02 19.39 15.26
N ILE A 44 -8.36 18.59 16.27
CA ILE A 44 -8.64 17.14 16.12
C ILE A 44 -10.12 16.89 16.44
N TYR A 45 -11.07 17.76 16.08
CA TYR A 45 -12.51 17.43 16.13
C TYR A 45 -13.25 18.26 15.07
N GLY A 46 -13.06 17.90 13.80
CA GLY A 46 -13.70 18.54 12.65
C GLY A 46 -14.51 17.59 11.77
N ALA A 47 -14.67 16.32 12.15
CA ALA A 47 -15.62 15.44 11.50
C ALA A 47 -17.00 15.69 12.11
N LYS A 48 -17.96 16.09 11.28
CA LYS A 48 -19.38 16.16 11.64
C LYS A 48 -19.89 14.72 11.76
N VAL A 49 -19.50 14.02 12.82
CA VAL A 49 -19.99 12.68 13.12
C VAL A 49 -21.41 12.84 13.65
N GLU A 50 -22.40 12.30 12.96
CA GLU A 50 -23.71 12.06 13.56
C GLU A 50 -23.51 10.99 14.66
N SER A 51 -23.10 11.43 15.84
CA SER A 51 -22.89 10.53 16.97
C SER A 51 -24.23 10.20 17.60
N GLU A 52 -24.79 9.06 17.24
CA GLU A 52 -25.88 8.46 18.00
C GLU A 52 -25.32 7.88 19.30
N MET A 53 -25.51 8.59 20.41
CA MET A 53 -25.05 8.17 21.74
C MET A 53 -26.16 7.36 22.42
N SER A 54 -25.94 6.05 22.58
CA SER A 54 -26.80 5.23 23.44
C SER A 54 -26.08 4.94 24.75
N LEU A 55 -26.70 5.31 25.88
CA LEU A 55 -26.19 5.00 27.21
C LEU A 55 -26.85 3.72 27.72
N LYS A 56 -26.04 2.73 28.08
CA LYS A 56 -26.51 1.52 28.76
C LYS A 56 -25.93 1.46 30.16
N THR A 57 -26.74 1.81 31.15
CA THR A 57 -26.41 1.59 32.56
C THR A 57 -26.81 0.18 32.95
N VAL A 58 -25.89 -0.58 33.53
CA VAL A 58 -26.16 -1.88 34.17
C VAL A 58 -25.77 -1.79 35.63
N ASP A 59 -26.54 -2.44 36.49
CA ASP A 59 -26.24 -2.50 37.91
C ASP A 59 -24.93 -3.28 38.14
N PHE A 60 -24.12 -2.81 39.09
CA PHE A 60 -22.87 -3.46 39.45
C PHE A 60 -23.17 -4.89 39.96
N PRO A 61 -22.57 -5.95 39.38
CA PRO A 61 -22.90 -7.32 39.75
C PRO A 61 -22.26 -7.69 41.10
N ILE A 62 -23.00 -7.45 42.18
CA ILE A 62 -22.56 -7.74 43.55
C ILE A 62 -22.40 -9.26 43.77
N GLU A 63 -23.11 -10.08 43.00
CA GLU A 63 -23.14 -11.55 43.11
C GLU A 63 -21.78 -12.22 42.77
N THR A 64 -21.00 -11.62 41.87
CA THR A 64 -19.66 -12.10 41.49
C THR A 64 -18.53 -11.30 42.13
N ALA A 65 -18.84 -10.22 42.85
CA ALA A 65 -17.87 -9.44 43.59
C ALA A 65 -17.41 -10.25 44.81
N SER A 66 -16.33 -11.00 44.63
CA SER A 66 -15.59 -11.62 45.73
C SER A 66 -14.92 -10.50 46.53
N PHE A 67 -15.64 -9.92 47.48
CA PHE A 67 -15.11 -8.93 48.40
C PHE A 67 -14.23 -9.65 49.43
N ASP A 68 -12.91 -9.54 49.28
CA ASP A 68 -11.98 -10.04 50.27
C ASP A 68 -11.84 -9.02 51.40
N GLU A 69 -12.55 -9.25 52.50
CA GLU A 69 -12.46 -8.46 53.73
C GLU A 69 -11.05 -8.45 54.36
N LYS A 70 -10.11 -9.27 53.87
CA LYS A 70 -8.71 -9.28 54.34
C LYS A 70 -7.79 -8.43 53.49
N SER A 71 -8.32 -7.77 52.46
CA SER A 71 -7.63 -6.65 51.82
C SER A 71 -7.77 -5.44 52.75
N ASP A 72 -7.06 -5.46 53.87
CA ASP A 72 -6.76 -4.30 54.69
C ASP A 72 -5.27 -3.99 54.53
N LEU A 73 -4.91 -2.71 54.47
CA LEU A 73 -3.50 -2.31 54.41
C LEU A 73 -2.78 -2.81 55.68
N SER A 74 -1.62 -3.44 55.51
CA SER A 74 -0.79 -3.81 56.65
C SER A 74 -0.24 -2.56 57.35
N ALA A 75 0.13 -2.69 58.62
CA ALA A 75 0.68 -1.57 59.40
C ALA A 75 1.91 -0.93 58.73
N ASP A 76 2.75 -1.74 58.10
CA ASP A 76 3.96 -1.30 57.40
C ASP A 76 3.62 -0.48 56.13
N GLU A 77 2.56 -0.87 55.40
CA GLU A 77 2.07 -0.13 54.22
C GLU A 77 1.43 1.19 54.63
N VAL A 78 0.65 1.22 55.71
CA VAL A 78 0.08 2.44 56.27
C VAL A 78 1.19 3.39 56.71
N GLU A 79 2.22 2.89 57.39
CA GLU A 79 3.36 3.72 57.82
C GLU A 79 4.09 4.34 56.61
N LYS A 80 4.27 3.58 55.53
CA LYS A 80 4.90 4.07 54.31
C LYS A 80 4.08 5.20 53.67
N VAL A 81 2.78 5.00 53.50
CA VAL A 81 1.87 6.01 52.93
C VAL A 81 1.84 7.28 53.78
N VAL A 82 1.81 7.14 55.11
CA VAL A 82 1.86 8.28 56.04
C VAL A 82 3.19 9.03 55.94
N ARG A 83 4.31 8.30 55.81
CA ARG A 83 5.65 8.90 55.67
C ARG A 83 5.79 9.67 54.35
N ASP A 84 5.29 9.12 53.24
CA ASP A 84 5.32 9.79 51.94
C ASP A 84 4.42 11.04 51.94
N ALA A 85 3.22 10.94 52.51
CA ALA A 85 2.32 12.09 52.68
C ALA A 85 2.92 13.16 53.61
N SER A 86 3.60 12.75 54.69
CA SER A 86 4.20 13.65 55.68
C SER A 86 5.25 14.59 55.09
N ASN A 87 5.93 14.22 53.99
CA ASN A 87 6.92 15.06 53.34
C ASN A 87 6.32 16.35 52.72
N GLY A 88 5.00 16.41 52.55
CA GLY A 88 4.28 17.57 52.01
C GLY A 88 3.57 18.45 53.05
N LEU A 89 3.52 18.05 54.33
CA LEU A 89 2.81 18.80 55.37
C LEU A 89 3.76 19.74 56.13
N SER A 90 3.47 21.03 56.13
CA SER A 90 4.13 22.03 56.99
C SER A 90 3.57 22.00 58.42
N ASP A 91 4.34 22.54 59.38
CA ASP A 91 3.96 22.53 60.81
C ASP A 91 2.59 23.20 61.04
N GLY A 92 1.64 22.44 61.60
CA GLY A 92 0.26 22.87 61.86
C GLY A 92 -0.76 22.65 60.72
N ALA A 93 -0.36 22.10 59.57
CA ALA A 93 -1.28 21.82 58.47
C ALA A 93 -2.07 20.51 58.70
N VAL A 94 -3.39 20.54 58.49
CA VAL A 94 -4.25 19.34 58.46
C VAL A 94 -4.72 19.13 57.04
N GLN A 95 -4.31 18.04 56.41
CA GLN A 95 -4.73 17.66 55.06
C GLN A 95 -5.64 16.43 55.13
N VAL A 96 -6.90 16.58 54.69
CA VAL A 96 -7.82 15.45 54.49
C VAL A 96 -7.71 15.05 53.03
N ALA A 97 -6.99 13.96 52.76
CA ALA A 97 -6.86 13.37 51.43
C ALA A 97 -7.52 11.99 51.42
N ALA A 98 -8.23 11.66 50.33
CA ALA A 98 -8.61 10.30 50.05
C ALA A 98 -7.33 9.53 49.68
N LEU A 99 -6.83 8.71 50.60
CA LEU A 99 -5.69 7.86 50.34
C LEU A 99 -6.10 6.74 49.38
N HIS A 100 -5.34 6.57 48.31
CA HIS A 100 -5.61 5.53 47.32
C HIS A 100 -5.22 4.18 47.91
N TYR A 101 -6.18 3.25 47.97
CA TYR A 101 -5.98 1.90 48.50
C TYR A 101 -5.09 1.03 47.58
N VAL A 102 -4.84 1.46 46.34
CA VAL A 102 -4.10 0.71 45.33
C VAL A 102 -3.04 1.59 44.69
N ASP A 103 -1.82 1.08 44.55
CA ASP A 103 -0.75 1.74 43.79
C ASP A 103 -1.07 1.65 42.29
N PRO A 104 -1.38 2.76 41.60
CA PRO A 104 -1.70 2.75 40.18
C PRO A 104 -0.54 2.25 39.30
N GLN A 105 0.71 2.35 39.78
CA GLN A 105 1.88 1.88 39.04
C GLN A 105 2.04 0.35 39.06
N ARG A 106 1.33 -0.36 39.96
CA ARG A 106 1.34 -1.83 40.03
C ARG A 106 0.79 -2.48 38.75
N PHE A 107 -0.01 -1.76 37.98
CA PHE A 107 -0.61 -2.22 36.73
C PHE A 107 0.24 -1.89 35.48
N GLY A 108 1.45 -1.36 35.67
CA GLY A 108 2.40 -1.05 34.60
C GLY A 108 2.34 0.41 34.15
N ASP A 109 3.46 0.90 33.59
CA ASP A 109 3.68 2.28 33.14
C ASP A 109 2.74 2.76 32.01
N ALA A 110 1.87 1.87 31.51
CA ALA A 110 0.91 2.17 30.45
C ALA A 110 -0.34 2.93 30.94
N PHE A 111 -0.53 3.09 32.25
CA PHE A 111 -1.69 3.75 32.85
C PHE A 111 -1.38 5.13 33.47
N ALA A 112 -0.19 5.69 33.22
CA ALA A 112 0.20 7.02 33.70
C ALA A 112 -0.36 8.17 32.84
N GLU A 113 -1.49 7.98 32.15
CA GLU A 113 -2.32 9.08 31.66
C GLU A 113 -3.38 9.39 32.72
N SER A 114 -3.48 10.67 33.06
CA SER A 114 -4.29 11.20 34.15
C SER A 114 -5.67 10.54 34.26
N MET A 115 -5.97 9.92 35.40
CA MET A 115 -7.32 9.51 35.84
C MET A 115 -8.27 10.71 36.10
N ALA A 116 -8.18 11.78 35.32
CA ALA A 116 -9.20 12.81 35.28
C ALA A 116 -10.33 12.34 34.36
N GLY A 117 -11.19 11.46 34.88
CA GLY A 117 -12.44 11.05 34.23
C GLY A 117 -12.35 9.71 33.49
N SER A 118 -12.30 8.61 34.23
CA SER A 118 -12.54 7.27 33.70
C SER A 118 -14.01 7.10 33.33
N TYR A 119 -14.41 7.65 32.19
CA TYR A 119 -15.44 6.99 31.41
C TYR A 119 -14.74 5.80 30.75
N ASP A 120 -15.20 4.58 31.05
CA ASP A 120 -14.77 3.35 30.37
C ASP A 120 -15.33 3.36 28.94
N VAL A 121 -14.83 4.29 28.11
CA VAL A 121 -15.24 4.48 26.73
C VAL A 121 -14.33 3.61 25.88
N LYS A 122 -14.80 2.41 25.55
CA LYS A 122 -14.19 1.62 24.50
C LYS A 122 -14.64 2.17 23.14
N ILE A 123 -13.82 3.01 22.53
CA ILE A 123 -14.06 3.50 21.17
C ILE A 123 -13.76 2.34 20.21
N THR A 124 -14.79 1.60 19.80
CA THR A 124 -14.70 0.65 18.69
C THR A 124 -15.02 1.37 17.40
N GLN A 125 -14.02 1.47 16.53
CA GLN A 125 -14.23 1.97 15.18
C GLN A 125 -15.09 0.96 14.39
N GLU A 126 -16.32 1.31 14.07
CA GLU A 126 -17.18 0.53 13.16
C GLU A 126 -17.03 1.05 11.73
N ASN A 127 -16.99 0.15 10.75
CA ASN A 127 -16.81 0.45 9.32
C ASN A 127 -15.47 1.13 8.94
N VAL A 128 -14.37 0.86 9.66
CA VAL A 128 -13.02 1.32 9.28
C VAL A 128 -12.29 0.25 8.48
N SER A 129 -11.83 0.62 7.29
CA SER A 129 -10.88 -0.18 6.51
C SER A 129 -9.48 0.37 6.74
N VAL A 130 -8.57 -0.47 7.26
CA VAL A 130 -7.16 -0.12 7.44
C VAL A 130 -6.36 -0.79 6.32
N ALA A 131 -5.74 0.02 5.46
CA ALA A 131 -4.82 -0.47 4.44
C ALA A 131 -3.39 -0.04 4.82
N PRO A 132 -2.62 -0.90 5.51
CA PRO A 132 -1.24 -0.57 5.89
C PRO A 132 -0.41 -0.36 4.62
N ARG A 133 0.37 0.72 4.59
CA ARG A 133 1.33 1.00 3.52
C ARG A 133 2.32 -0.17 3.46
N ALA A 134 2.49 -0.77 2.29
CA ALA A 134 3.50 -1.80 2.08
C ALA A 134 4.88 -1.18 2.36
N THR A 135 5.57 -1.68 3.38
CA THR A 135 6.97 -1.35 3.60
C THR A 135 7.76 -1.98 2.46
N LEU A 136 8.63 -1.20 1.80
CA LEU A 136 9.61 -1.74 0.86
C LEU A 136 10.57 -2.64 1.65
N GLU A 137 10.18 -3.88 1.89
CA GLU A 137 11.13 -4.94 2.16
C GLU A 137 11.77 -5.28 0.82
N ASP A 138 13.05 -4.89 0.66
CA ASP A 138 13.96 -5.22 -0.45
C ASP A 138 14.07 -6.72 -0.81
N GLN A 139 13.28 -7.57 -0.15
CA GLN A 139 13.32 -9.03 -0.24
C GLN A 139 12.03 -9.66 -0.78
N THR A 140 11.01 -8.85 -1.11
CA THR A 140 9.83 -9.43 -1.78
C THR A 140 10.15 -9.61 -3.26
N PRO A 141 10.12 -10.85 -3.80
CA PRO A 141 10.32 -11.06 -5.23
C PRO A 141 9.22 -10.31 -6.00
N ALA A 142 9.62 -9.40 -6.89
CA ALA A 142 8.69 -8.73 -7.78
C ALA A 142 8.42 -9.63 -8.98
N PHE A 143 7.16 -9.78 -9.37
CA PHE A 143 6.80 -10.53 -10.56
C PHE A 143 6.47 -9.59 -11.70
N ALA A 144 7.08 -9.85 -12.86
CA ALA A 144 6.82 -9.13 -14.10
C ALA A 144 6.46 -10.12 -15.21
N GLU A 145 5.81 -9.62 -16.26
CA GLU A 145 5.52 -10.42 -17.45
C GLU A 145 6.08 -9.72 -18.69
N GLU A 146 6.63 -10.51 -19.62
CA GLU A 146 7.08 -10.05 -20.93
C GLU A 146 6.38 -10.87 -22.02
N ILE A 147 6.02 -10.21 -23.11
CA ILE A 147 5.39 -10.81 -24.29
C ILE A 147 6.40 -10.81 -25.42
N ILE A 148 6.73 -12.00 -25.93
CA ILE A 148 7.68 -12.21 -27.03
C ILE A 148 6.89 -12.77 -28.23
N PRO A 149 6.56 -11.93 -29.23
CA PRO A 149 5.88 -12.36 -30.44
C PRO A 149 6.87 -12.96 -31.45
N PHE A 150 6.47 -14.03 -32.12
CA PHE A 150 7.23 -14.66 -33.20
C PHE A 150 6.72 -14.13 -34.53
N THR A 151 7.48 -13.24 -35.16
CA THR A 151 7.15 -12.66 -36.48
C THR A 151 7.57 -13.57 -37.64
N GLU A 152 8.56 -14.43 -37.41
CA GLU A 152 9.02 -15.46 -38.31
C GLU A 152 9.21 -16.80 -37.57
N ASP A 153 9.59 -17.84 -38.31
CA ASP A 153 9.90 -19.15 -37.71
C ASP A 153 11.27 -19.06 -37.02
N THR A 154 11.28 -19.07 -35.69
CA THR A 154 12.48 -18.82 -34.87
C THR A 154 12.65 -19.91 -33.81
N GLU A 155 13.90 -20.21 -33.44
CA GLU A 155 14.19 -21.11 -32.32
C GLU A 155 13.76 -20.50 -30.99
N ILE A 156 13.23 -21.33 -30.08
CA ILE A 156 12.73 -20.84 -28.78
C ILE A 156 13.87 -20.19 -27.98
N ALA A 157 15.06 -20.79 -27.99
CA ALA A 157 16.23 -20.28 -27.29
C ALA A 157 16.74 -18.96 -27.89
N GLU A 158 16.67 -18.80 -29.22
CA GLU A 158 17.03 -17.57 -29.92
C GLU A 158 16.07 -16.43 -29.56
N ALA A 159 14.76 -16.70 -29.55
CA ALA A 159 13.76 -15.71 -29.14
C ALA A 159 13.97 -15.19 -27.70
N TYR A 160 14.35 -16.07 -26.76
CA TYR A 160 14.75 -15.63 -25.41
C TYR A 160 16.02 -14.78 -25.45
N ALA A 161 17.03 -15.17 -26.23
CA ALA A 161 18.30 -14.45 -26.32
C ALA A 161 18.14 -13.06 -26.94
N ASP A 162 17.28 -12.92 -27.97
CA ASP A 162 16.92 -11.64 -28.59
C ASP A 162 16.17 -10.73 -27.60
N SER A 163 15.31 -11.34 -26.78
CA SER A 163 14.74 -10.70 -25.60
C SER A 163 15.75 -10.57 -24.44
N GLY A 164 17.05 -10.79 -24.62
CA GLY A 164 18.08 -10.56 -23.60
C GLY A 164 18.15 -11.60 -22.47
N TYR A 165 17.35 -12.67 -22.54
CA TYR A 165 17.35 -13.77 -21.58
C TYR A 165 18.32 -14.86 -22.02
N THR A 166 19.57 -14.72 -21.61
CA THR A 166 20.66 -15.66 -21.93
C THR A 166 21.07 -16.56 -20.75
N GLY A 167 20.35 -16.46 -19.64
CA GLY A 167 20.60 -17.23 -18.43
C GLY A 167 20.25 -18.72 -18.57
N ALA A 168 20.81 -19.54 -17.67
CA ALA A 168 20.56 -20.98 -17.64
C ALA A 168 19.08 -21.33 -17.39
N ASP A 169 18.35 -20.46 -16.71
CA ASP A 169 16.91 -20.50 -16.52
C ASP A 169 16.15 -20.39 -17.86
N ALA A 170 16.50 -19.42 -18.71
CA ALA A 170 15.89 -19.24 -20.02
C ALA A 170 16.20 -20.42 -20.96
N THR A 171 17.45 -20.89 -20.99
CA THR A 171 17.83 -22.09 -21.76
C THR A 171 17.07 -23.33 -21.27
N GLY A 172 16.99 -23.53 -19.95
CA GLY A 172 16.24 -24.64 -19.36
C GLY A 172 14.74 -24.59 -19.68
N MET A 173 14.15 -23.39 -19.66
CA MET A 173 12.75 -23.18 -20.03
C MET A 173 12.52 -23.47 -21.52
N ALA A 174 13.41 -23.01 -22.40
CA ALA A 174 13.35 -23.29 -23.83
C ALA A 174 13.43 -24.80 -24.13
N GLU A 175 14.34 -25.52 -23.46
CA GLU A 175 14.41 -26.98 -23.56
C GLU A 175 13.15 -27.68 -23.05
N ALA A 176 12.56 -27.21 -21.95
CA ALA A 176 11.35 -27.78 -21.38
C ALA A 176 10.16 -27.60 -22.33
N ILE A 177 10.00 -26.40 -22.91
CA ILE A 177 8.98 -26.12 -23.94
C ILE A 177 9.24 -27.01 -25.15
N GLY A 178 10.48 -27.12 -25.61
CA GLY A 178 10.81 -27.89 -26.80
C GLY A 178 10.57 -29.40 -26.63
N LYS A 179 10.83 -29.94 -25.44
CA LYS A 179 10.49 -31.34 -25.09
C LYS A 179 8.98 -31.57 -25.04
N LEU A 180 8.22 -30.60 -24.53
CA LEU A 180 6.77 -30.73 -24.35
C LEU A 180 6.00 -30.57 -25.68
N LEU A 181 6.43 -29.64 -26.53
CA LEU A 181 5.85 -29.40 -27.86
C LEU A 181 6.48 -30.27 -28.95
N ASN A 182 7.54 -31.02 -28.63
CA ASN A 182 8.34 -31.82 -29.57
C ASN A 182 8.86 -30.99 -30.76
N ALA A 183 9.23 -29.73 -30.51
CA ALA A 183 9.69 -28.77 -31.50
C ALA A 183 10.67 -27.77 -30.85
N THR A 184 11.82 -27.54 -31.47
CA THR A 184 12.82 -26.57 -30.98
C THR A 184 12.59 -25.14 -31.50
N ALA A 185 11.78 -25.01 -32.55
CA ALA A 185 11.38 -23.75 -33.16
C ALA A 185 9.87 -23.61 -33.17
N LEU A 186 9.40 -22.37 -33.02
CA LEU A 186 7.99 -22.01 -33.08
C LEU A 186 7.74 -21.23 -34.36
N LYS A 187 6.51 -21.35 -34.87
CA LYS A 187 6.12 -20.70 -36.12
C LYS A 187 5.80 -19.22 -35.92
N ALA A 188 5.92 -18.46 -36.99
CA ALA A 188 5.34 -17.12 -37.08
C ALA A 188 3.87 -17.13 -36.63
N GLY A 189 3.49 -16.16 -35.80
CA GLY A 189 2.15 -16.06 -35.19
C GLY A 189 2.04 -16.66 -33.78
N THR A 190 3.11 -17.27 -33.27
CA THR A 190 3.19 -17.74 -31.88
C THR A 190 3.57 -16.59 -30.94
N VAL A 191 3.07 -16.61 -29.72
CA VAL A 191 3.39 -15.62 -28.66
C VAL A 191 3.84 -16.37 -27.41
N LEU A 192 4.98 -15.97 -26.86
CA LEU A 192 5.42 -16.40 -25.53
C LEU A 192 5.06 -15.32 -24.50
N ARG A 193 4.33 -15.71 -23.46
CA ARG A 193 4.10 -14.89 -22.27
C ARG A 193 5.02 -15.40 -21.16
N VAL A 194 6.09 -14.67 -20.93
CA VAL A 194 7.16 -15.01 -19.99
C VAL A 194 6.90 -14.34 -18.65
N GLY A 195 6.70 -15.12 -17.60
CA GLY A 195 6.67 -14.67 -16.21
C GLY A 195 8.07 -14.67 -15.61
N LEU A 196 8.45 -13.52 -15.08
CA LEU A 196 9.76 -13.22 -14.51
C LEU A 196 9.63 -12.99 -13.02
N GLU A 197 10.56 -13.56 -12.25
CA GLU A 197 10.81 -13.21 -10.86
C GLU A 197 12.03 -12.28 -10.82
N VAL A 198 11.82 -11.04 -10.40
CA VAL A 198 12.84 -10.00 -10.31
C VAL A 198 13.26 -9.85 -8.85
N ARG A 199 14.56 -10.05 -8.60
CA ARG A 199 15.20 -9.76 -7.31
C ARG A 199 16.35 -8.80 -7.55
N GLY A 200 16.16 -7.53 -7.17
CA GLY A 200 17.09 -6.45 -7.52
C GLY A 200 17.24 -6.34 -9.04
N ASP A 201 18.47 -6.42 -9.54
CA ASP A 201 18.78 -6.35 -10.98
C ASP A 201 18.73 -7.71 -11.71
N ILE A 202 18.39 -8.79 -11.01
CA ILE A 202 18.36 -10.14 -11.59
C ILE A 202 16.93 -10.54 -11.89
N ALA A 203 16.61 -10.70 -13.18
CA ALA A 203 15.35 -11.29 -13.64
C ALA A 203 15.55 -12.78 -13.95
N LYS A 204 14.70 -13.61 -13.35
CA LYS A 204 14.70 -15.06 -13.56
C LYS A 204 13.39 -15.51 -14.22
N VAL A 205 13.48 -16.31 -15.28
CA VAL A 205 12.33 -16.92 -15.93
C VAL A 205 11.74 -18.02 -15.04
N VAL A 206 10.51 -17.81 -14.56
CA VAL A 206 9.82 -18.73 -13.65
C VAL A 206 8.56 -19.35 -14.26
N ARG A 207 8.02 -18.76 -15.32
CA ARG A 207 6.86 -19.30 -16.04
C ARG A 207 6.91 -18.89 -17.50
N THR A 208 6.46 -19.76 -18.40
CA THR A 208 6.21 -19.38 -19.79
C THR A 208 4.94 -20.04 -20.29
N SER A 209 4.05 -19.23 -20.84
CA SER A 209 2.86 -19.69 -21.57
C SER A 209 3.05 -19.46 -23.06
N VAL A 210 2.75 -20.48 -23.86
CA VAL A 210 2.83 -20.45 -25.33
C VAL A 210 1.42 -20.34 -25.88
N TYR A 211 1.20 -19.35 -26.75
CA TYR A 211 -0.06 -19.09 -27.41
C TYR A 211 0.12 -19.13 -28.93
N ASP A 212 -0.83 -19.74 -29.64
CA ASP A 212 -1.00 -19.51 -31.08
C ASP A 212 -1.99 -18.35 -31.24
N LYS A 213 -1.46 -17.16 -31.54
CA LYS A 213 -2.18 -15.88 -31.44
C LYS A 213 -2.78 -15.69 -30.04
N THR A 214 -4.07 -15.96 -29.90
CA THR A 214 -4.84 -15.82 -28.65
C THR A 214 -5.21 -17.18 -28.04
N THR A 215 -4.87 -18.28 -28.70
CA THR A 215 -5.23 -19.63 -28.26
C THR A 215 -4.11 -20.20 -27.41
N HIS A 216 -4.38 -20.48 -26.14
CA HIS A 216 -3.42 -21.13 -25.26
C HIS A 216 -3.08 -22.53 -25.76
N ILE A 217 -1.78 -22.82 -25.84
CA ILE A 217 -1.28 -24.16 -26.17
C ILE A 217 -0.81 -24.85 -24.90
N VAL A 218 0.11 -24.22 -24.17
CA VAL A 218 0.74 -24.81 -22.98
C VAL A 218 1.33 -23.76 -22.05
N THR A 219 1.35 -24.06 -20.76
CA THR A 219 2.12 -23.30 -19.77
C THR A 219 3.10 -24.23 -19.06
N ILE A 220 4.33 -23.77 -18.89
CA ILE A 220 5.34 -24.40 -18.03
C ILE A 220 5.71 -23.41 -16.93
N ALA A 221 5.84 -23.88 -15.70
CA ALA A 221 6.27 -23.10 -14.56
C ALA A 221 7.38 -23.82 -13.78
N LEU A 222 8.16 -23.05 -13.03
CA LEU A 222 9.14 -23.55 -12.08
C LEU A 222 8.45 -23.88 -10.76
N ASP A 223 8.64 -25.09 -10.24
CA ASP A 223 8.18 -25.46 -8.90
C ASP A 223 9.17 -25.05 -7.79
N ASP A 224 8.79 -25.26 -6.53
CA ASP A 224 9.63 -24.96 -5.36
C ASP A 224 10.95 -25.75 -5.32
N ARG A 225 11.06 -26.82 -6.13
CA ARG A 225 12.26 -27.66 -6.25
C ARG A 225 13.14 -27.26 -7.43
N GLY A 226 12.76 -26.20 -8.17
CA GLY A 226 13.48 -25.74 -9.34
C GLY A 226 13.26 -26.61 -10.58
N GLN A 227 12.18 -27.39 -10.63
CA GLN A 227 11.83 -28.24 -11.76
C GLN A 227 10.79 -27.55 -12.66
N PHE A 228 10.96 -27.68 -13.97
CA PHE A 228 9.99 -27.20 -14.95
C PHE A 228 8.83 -28.20 -15.06
N VAL A 229 7.63 -27.76 -14.69
CA VAL A 229 6.42 -28.57 -14.66
C VAL A 229 5.31 -27.92 -15.50
N PRO A 230 4.46 -28.70 -16.19
CA PRO A 230 3.26 -28.16 -16.82
C PRO A 230 2.35 -27.51 -15.78
N ALA A 231 1.83 -26.33 -16.11
CA ALA A 231 0.96 -25.54 -15.23
C ALA A 231 -0.33 -25.14 -15.97
N GLN A 232 -1.28 -24.60 -15.21
CA GLN A 232 -2.53 -24.09 -15.79
C GLN A 232 -2.29 -22.79 -16.57
N GLU A 233 -3.23 -22.47 -17.45
CA GLU A 233 -3.25 -21.19 -18.14
C GLU A 233 -3.37 -20.03 -17.12
N PRO A 234 -2.54 -18.98 -17.23
CA PRO A 234 -2.69 -17.78 -16.41
C PRO A 234 -3.92 -16.96 -16.82
N GLU A 235 -4.41 -16.11 -15.92
CA GLU A 235 -5.55 -15.21 -16.19
C GLU A 235 -5.39 -14.46 -17.53
N PRO A 236 -6.48 -14.30 -18.32
CA PRO A 236 -6.41 -13.67 -19.63
C PRO A 236 -5.76 -12.28 -19.57
N ASN A 237 -4.74 -12.04 -20.39
CA ASN A 237 -4.12 -10.73 -20.52
C ASN A 237 -4.54 -10.09 -21.86
N PRO A 238 -5.21 -8.92 -21.86
CA PRO A 238 -5.60 -8.22 -23.09
C PRO A 238 -4.40 -7.84 -23.97
N GLU A 239 -3.18 -7.71 -23.42
CA GLU A 239 -1.97 -7.38 -24.19
C GLU A 239 -1.56 -8.47 -25.20
N LEU A 240 -2.05 -9.70 -25.04
CA LEU A 240 -1.85 -10.77 -26.02
C LEU A 240 -2.53 -10.43 -27.37
N LEU A 241 -3.61 -9.64 -27.36
CA LEU A 241 -4.33 -9.23 -28.56
C LEU A 241 -3.53 -8.22 -29.40
N THR A 242 -2.64 -7.47 -28.78
CA THR A 242 -1.81 -6.44 -29.42
C THR A 242 -0.39 -6.93 -29.72
N ALA A 243 -0.08 -8.21 -29.44
CA ALA A 243 1.28 -8.75 -29.58
C ALA A 243 1.86 -8.68 -31.01
N PHE A 244 1.01 -8.63 -32.04
CA PHE A 244 1.40 -8.51 -33.45
C PHE A 244 1.06 -7.16 -34.07
N ASP A 245 0.50 -6.23 -33.29
CA ASP A 245 0.18 -4.90 -33.79
C ASP A 245 1.49 -4.10 -33.91
N ASP A 246 1.72 -3.50 -35.07
CA ASP A 246 2.95 -2.73 -35.39
C ASP A 246 3.01 -1.39 -34.60
N SER A 247 2.01 -1.14 -33.74
CA SER A 247 2.20 -0.24 -32.61
C SER A 247 3.31 -0.83 -31.76
N GLN A 248 4.52 -0.27 -31.92
CA GLN A 248 5.70 -0.59 -31.13
C GLN A 248 5.25 -1.15 -29.78
N PRO A 249 5.58 -2.41 -29.42
CA PRO A 249 5.38 -2.85 -28.05
C PRO A 249 5.92 -1.70 -27.21
N VAL A 250 5.16 -1.27 -26.20
CA VAL A 250 5.78 -0.43 -25.17
C VAL A 250 6.75 -1.37 -24.49
N VAL A 251 7.91 -1.54 -25.13
CA VAL A 251 9.03 -2.24 -24.58
C VAL A 251 9.28 -1.42 -23.33
N VAL A 252 9.04 -2.01 -22.18
CA VAL A 252 9.53 -1.47 -20.90
C VAL A 252 11.06 -1.64 -20.85
N ARG A 253 11.74 -1.54 -21.99
CA ARG A 253 13.18 -1.36 -22.16
C ARG A 253 13.37 -0.03 -22.84
N GLY A 254 13.87 0.91 -22.05
CA GLY A 254 14.33 2.19 -22.56
C GLY A 254 13.80 3.33 -21.72
N ASN A 255 14.19 3.36 -20.46
CA ASN A 255 14.00 4.49 -19.56
C ASN A 255 12.54 4.72 -19.15
N LEU A 256 12.09 3.94 -18.15
CA LEU A 256 10.87 4.26 -17.42
C LEU A 256 10.89 5.74 -16.99
N PRO A 257 9.75 6.45 -17.11
CA PRO A 257 9.68 7.85 -16.72
C PRO A 257 10.05 8.02 -15.25
N ASN A 258 10.35 9.25 -14.86
CA ASN A 258 10.48 9.56 -13.44
C ASN A 258 9.14 9.28 -12.72
N VAL A 259 9.21 9.11 -11.41
CA VAL A 259 8.02 8.79 -10.59
C VAL A 259 6.92 9.86 -10.76
N TYR A 260 7.30 11.13 -10.86
CA TYR A 260 6.37 12.23 -11.09
C TYR A 260 5.53 12.07 -12.36
N ASP A 261 6.19 11.89 -13.51
CA ASP A 261 5.57 11.70 -14.81
C ASP A 261 4.75 10.41 -14.84
N GLY A 262 5.24 9.35 -14.18
CA GLY A 262 4.54 8.08 -14.01
C GLY A 262 3.21 8.22 -13.30
N ILE A 263 3.20 8.94 -12.17
CA ILE A 263 1.98 9.23 -11.40
C ILE A 263 1.00 10.03 -12.26
N TYR A 264 1.43 11.11 -12.93
CA TYR A 264 0.55 11.93 -13.77
C TYR A 264 -0.06 11.15 -14.94
N ARG A 265 0.75 10.35 -15.63
CA ARG A 265 0.29 9.54 -16.77
C ARG A 265 -0.76 8.51 -16.34
N THR A 266 -0.47 7.80 -15.25
CA THR A 266 -1.35 6.77 -14.71
C THR A 266 -2.62 7.38 -14.12
N ALA A 267 -2.50 8.48 -13.37
CA ALA A 267 -3.63 9.20 -12.82
C ALA A 267 -4.65 9.60 -13.88
N TYR A 268 -4.17 10.19 -14.98
CA TYR A 268 -5.04 10.61 -16.06
C TYR A 268 -5.60 9.47 -16.89
N SER A 269 -4.87 8.35 -17.03
CA SER A 269 -5.41 7.18 -17.73
C SER A 269 -6.54 6.51 -16.95
N TYR A 270 -6.48 6.54 -15.62
CA TYR A 270 -7.54 6.06 -14.73
C TYR A 270 -8.58 7.13 -14.39
N GLY A 271 -8.58 8.24 -15.13
CA GLY A 271 -9.64 9.23 -15.09
C GLY A 271 -9.55 10.26 -13.98
N MET A 272 -8.49 10.29 -13.15
CA MET A 272 -8.36 11.28 -12.08
C MET A 272 -8.27 12.73 -12.62
N SER A 273 -8.83 13.67 -11.86
CA SER A 273 -8.76 15.10 -12.19
C SER A 273 -7.37 15.69 -11.92
N LYS A 274 -7.08 16.86 -12.53
CA LYS A 274 -5.83 17.59 -12.30
C LYS A 274 -5.65 17.95 -10.81
N ALA A 275 -6.71 18.46 -10.19
CA ALA A 275 -6.71 18.85 -8.78
C ALA A 275 -6.44 17.65 -7.85
N MET A 276 -7.07 16.50 -8.13
CA MET A 276 -6.84 15.27 -7.37
C MET A 276 -5.41 14.75 -7.52
N THR A 277 -4.87 14.80 -8.74
CA THR A 277 -3.49 14.37 -9.01
C THR A 277 -2.48 15.29 -8.32
N GLN A 278 -2.72 16.61 -8.31
CA GLN A 278 -1.88 17.55 -7.56
C GLN A 278 -1.93 17.29 -6.04
N LYS A 279 -3.12 17.01 -5.50
CA LYS A 279 -3.28 16.64 -4.08
C LYS A 279 -2.50 15.35 -3.75
N LEU A 280 -2.55 14.35 -4.63
CA LEU A 280 -1.79 13.12 -4.49
C LEU A 280 -0.27 13.38 -4.48
N ILE A 281 0.23 14.21 -5.39
CA ILE A 281 1.65 14.59 -5.42
C ILE A 281 2.06 15.28 -4.12
N LYS A 282 1.23 16.19 -3.58
CA LYS A 282 1.51 16.84 -2.29
C LYS A 282 1.54 15.86 -1.12
N LEU A 283 0.63 14.88 -1.09
CA LEU A 283 0.59 13.84 -0.05
C LEU A 283 1.80 12.92 -0.08
N LEU A 284 2.33 12.61 -1.26
CA LEU A 284 3.49 11.73 -1.42
C LEU A 284 4.84 12.46 -1.30
N ALA A 285 4.84 13.79 -1.25
CA ALA A 285 6.06 14.60 -1.34
C ALA A 285 7.05 14.40 -0.20
N SER A 286 6.58 14.02 1.00
CA SER A 286 7.46 13.72 2.14
C SER A 286 8.17 12.38 2.02
N ASP A 287 7.63 11.45 1.23
CA ASP A 287 7.96 10.03 1.30
C ASP A 287 8.54 9.47 0.00
N VAL A 288 8.41 10.21 -1.10
CA VAL A 288 8.73 9.73 -2.46
C VAL A 288 9.67 10.72 -3.14
N ASP A 289 10.77 10.20 -3.68
CA ASP A 289 11.62 10.96 -4.60
C ASP A 289 11.01 10.96 -6.00
N PHE A 290 10.36 12.06 -6.35
CA PHE A 290 9.70 12.26 -7.64
C PHE A 290 10.64 12.29 -8.86
N GLN A 291 11.92 12.57 -8.65
CA GLN A 291 12.91 12.60 -9.73
C GLN A 291 13.55 11.23 -9.98
N SER A 292 13.39 10.29 -9.04
CA SER A 292 13.83 8.91 -9.22
C SER A 292 13.09 8.24 -10.39
N ARG A 293 13.72 7.23 -10.98
CA ARG A 293 13.10 6.45 -12.07
C ARG A 293 12.13 5.44 -11.48
N LEU A 294 11.00 5.24 -12.15
CA LEU A 294 10.09 4.15 -11.82
C LEU A 294 10.78 2.79 -11.97
N SER A 295 10.39 1.87 -11.11
CA SER A 295 10.64 0.44 -11.20
C SER A 295 9.43 -0.28 -11.81
N PRO A 296 9.61 -1.39 -12.54
CA PRO A 296 8.50 -2.26 -12.98
C PRO A 296 7.56 -2.72 -11.86
N ALA A 297 8.07 -2.78 -10.63
CA ALA A 297 7.34 -3.20 -9.43
C ALA A 297 6.47 -2.09 -8.83
N ASP A 298 6.61 -0.83 -9.28
CA ASP A 298 5.93 0.29 -8.65
C ASP A 298 4.42 0.22 -8.88
N ARG A 299 3.68 0.39 -7.78
CA ARG A 299 2.22 0.35 -7.74
C ARG A 299 1.70 1.56 -6.98
N LEU A 300 0.56 2.08 -7.44
CA LEU A 300 -0.18 3.15 -6.79
C LEU A 300 -1.59 2.65 -6.49
N GLU A 301 -1.99 2.70 -5.23
CA GLU A 301 -3.35 2.37 -4.80
C GLU A 301 -4.04 3.63 -4.29
N VAL A 302 -5.18 3.96 -4.89
CA VAL A 302 -5.94 5.17 -4.56
C VAL A 302 -7.42 4.81 -4.43
N LEU A 303 -8.09 5.39 -3.45
CA LEU A 303 -9.55 5.41 -3.36
C LEU A 303 -10.03 6.85 -3.54
N PHE A 304 -10.95 7.07 -4.47
CA PHE A 304 -11.59 8.38 -4.64
C PHE A 304 -13.09 8.22 -4.88
N SER A 305 -13.87 9.22 -4.50
CA SER A 305 -15.31 9.26 -4.75
C SER A 305 -15.57 9.64 -6.22
N GLN A 306 -16.58 9.03 -6.83
CA GLN A 306 -17.05 9.33 -8.17
C GLN A 306 -18.51 9.78 -8.08
N PRO A 307 -18.80 11.10 -8.07
CA PRO A 307 -20.13 11.60 -7.74
C PRO A 307 -21.17 11.43 -8.86
N ASP A 308 -20.72 11.37 -10.12
CA ASP A 308 -21.60 11.33 -11.29
C ASP A 308 -21.51 9.95 -11.96
N GLY A 309 -22.67 9.34 -12.24
CA GLY A 309 -22.81 7.96 -12.76
C GLY A 309 -22.40 7.75 -14.23
N ASP A 310 -21.73 8.73 -14.83
CA ASP A 310 -20.95 8.53 -16.05
C ASP A 310 -19.51 8.21 -15.61
N ASP A 311 -18.83 7.31 -16.32
CA ASP A 311 -17.54 6.71 -15.95
C ASP A 311 -16.33 7.69 -15.93
N GLN A 312 -16.55 8.97 -15.59
CA GLN A 312 -15.58 10.05 -15.50
C GLN A 312 -15.70 10.78 -14.15
N THR A 313 -14.57 11.12 -13.54
CA THR A 313 -14.53 11.94 -12.33
C THR A 313 -15.02 13.36 -12.63
N SER A 314 -15.92 13.91 -11.82
CA SER A 314 -16.25 15.33 -11.83
C SER A 314 -15.34 16.13 -10.90
N ASP A 315 -15.38 17.47 -11.00
CA ASP A 315 -14.60 18.38 -10.15
C ASP A 315 -14.90 18.23 -8.64
N ASN A 316 -15.99 17.53 -8.29
CA ASN A 316 -16.41 17.21 -6.92
C ASN A 316 -15.87 15.87 -6.41
N SER A 317 -15.01 15.19 -7.17
CA SER A 317 -14.43 13.90 -6.78
C SER A 317 -13.35 14.11 -5.71
N GLU A 318 -13.46 13.41 -4.58
CA GLU A 318 -12.57 13.56 -3.43
C GLU A 318 -11.64 12.35 -3.29
N LEU A 319 -10.35 12.61 -3.03
CA LEU A 319 -9.38 11.57 -2.64
C LEU A 319 -9.68 11.10 -1.20
N LEU A 320 -9.94 9.82 -1.03
CA LEU A 320 -10.31 9.17 0.22
C LEU A 320 -9.17 8.32 0.83
N TYR A 321 -8.28 7.81 -0.02
CA TYR A 321 -7.08 7.04 0.34
C TYR A 321 -6.01 7.26 -0.71
#